data_AF-A0A447T9L7-F1
#
_entry.id   AF-A0A447T9L7-F1
#
_cell.length_a   1.000
_cell.length_b   1.000
_cell.length_c   1.000
_cell.angle_alpha   90.00
_cell.angle_beta   90.00
_cell.angle_gamma   90.00
#
_symmetry.space_group_name_H-M   'P 1'
#
loop_
_entity.id
_entity.type
_entity.pdbx_description
1 polymer ?
#
loop_
_entity_poly.entity_id
_entity_poly.type
_entity_poly.pdbx_seq_one_letter_code
_entity_poly.pdbx_strand_id
1 'polypeptide(L)'
;MYQILDKHGLGYELHWQLSGQPFITPPGALTDALSAAIAEVSGAKAELSTTGGTSDGRFIKRIARELVEFGPINATIHKLNECVEVADVEPLAAIYRRTLEGCWPRHEGLRSAMLKPAPAPVFSHPRRVPGATMVFRVSTPNVADRTNR
;
A
#
# COMPACT_ATOMS: atom_id res chain seq x y z
N MET A 1 -10.83 -25.14 13.49
CA MET A 1 -10.12 -26.30 12.92
C MET A 1 -10.27 -27.52 13.82
N TYR A 2 -9.74 -27.52 15.05
CA TYR A 2 -9.92 -28.60 16.02
C TYR A 2 -11.39 -29.09 16.11
N GLN A 3 -12.33 -28.18 16.39
CA GLN A 3 -13.77 -28.48 16.42
C GLN A 3 -14.33 -29.16 15.16
N ILE A 4 -13.78 -28.86 13.98
CA ILE A 4 -14.21 -29.48 12.72
C ILE A 4 -13.68 -30.91 12.65
N LEU A 5 -12.38 -31.10 12.92
CA LEU A 5 -11.74 -32.42 12.87
C LEU A 5 -12.33 -33.36 13.94
N ASP A 6 -12.56 -32.85 15.15
CA ASP A 6 -13.15 -33.59 16.26
C ASP A 6 -14.57 -34.03 15.95
N LYS A 7 -15.38 -33.15 15.33
CA LYS A 7 -16.75 -33.46 14.90
C LYS A 7 -16.79 -34.64 13.92
N HIS A 8 -15.74 -34.84 13.13
CA HIS A 8 -15.65 -35.92 12.15
C HIS A 8 -14.89 -37.15 12.67
N GLY A 9 -14.47 -37.17 13.94
CA GLY A 9 -13.83 -38.33 14.57
C GLY A 9 -12.47 -38.70 13.97
N LEU A 10 -11.76 -37.73 13.38
CA LEU A 10 -10.45 -37.97 12.77
C LEU A 10 -9.36 -38.04 13.85
N GLY A 11 -8.45 -39.00 13.74
CA GLY A 11 -7.19 -38.98 14.48
C GLY A 11 -6.18 -38.10 13.72
N TYR A 12 -5.60 -37.10 14.39
CA TYR A 12 -4.66 -36.18 13.75
C TYR A 12 -3.57 -35.68 14.70
N GLU A 13 -2.43 -35.32 14.11
CA GLU A 13 -1.38 -34.52 14.73
C GLU A 13 -1.28 -33.19 13.96
N LEU A 14 -1.26 -32.05 14.66
CA LEU A 14 -1.36 -30.73 14.04
C LEU A 14 -0.31 -29.78 14.61
N HIS A 15 0.51 -29.24 13.72
CA HIS A 15 1.55 -28.25 14.04
C HIS A 15 1.17 -26.91 13.43
N TRP A 16 0.99 -25.89 14.29
CA TRP A 16 0.67 -24.54 13.85
C TRP A 16 1.91 -23.67 13.81
N GLN A 17 2.08 -22.94 12.72
CA GLN A 17 3.08 -21.90 12.60
C GLN A 17 2.41 -20.59 12.18
N LEU A 18 2.54 -19.57 13.01
CA LEU A 18 2.05 -18.23 12.71
C LEU A 18 3.17 -17.40 12.06
N SER A 19 3.02 -17.10 10.77
CA SER A 19 4.01 -16.36 9.98
C SER A 19 3.98 -14.84 10.18
N GLY A 20 2.90 -14.30 10.77
CA GLY A 20 2.74 -12.87 10.97
C GLY A 20 1.44 -12.50 11.66
N GLN A 21 1.50 -11.46 12.49
CA GLN A 21 0.31 -10.84 13.06
C GLN A 21 -0.27 -9.83 12.07
N PRO A 22 -1.62 -9.66 12.02
CA PRO A 22 -2.21 -8.56 11.29
C PRO A 22 -1.79 -7.23 11.93
N PHE A 23 -1.78 -6.16 11.14
CA PHE A 23 -1.44 -4.83 11.62
C PHE A 23 -2.39 -3.77 11.05
N ILE A 24 -2.43 -2.57 11.66
CA ILE A 24 -3.24 -1.44 11.19
C ILE A 24 -2.59 -0.09 11.39
N THR A 25 -2.74 0.77 10.40
CA THR A 25 -2.42 2.20 10.49
C THR A 25 -3.71 3.01 10.33
N PRO A 26 -4.24 3.69 11.34
CA PRO A 26 -5.35 4.62 11.13
C PRO A 26 -4.98 5.73 10.12
N PRO A 27 -5.94 6.32 9.40
CA PRO A 27 -5.67 7.50 8.58
C PRO A 27 -4.94 8.59 9.37
N GLY A 28 -3.96 9.23 8.73
CA GLY A 28 -3.09 10.24 9.33
C GLY A 28 -2.25 10.98 8.29
N ALA A 29 -1.23 11.69 8.76
CA ALA A 29 -0.43 12.60 7.93
C ALA A 29 0.21 11.89 6.72
N LEU A 30 0.66 10.64 6.89
CA LEU A 30 1.27 9.87 5.81
C LEU A 30 0.25 9.44 4.75
N THR A 31 -0.95 8.99 5.16
CA THR A 31 -2.01 8.63 4.21
C THR A 31 -2.53 9.86 3.47
N ASP A 32 -2.61 11.01 4.15
CA ASP A 32 -3.08 12.27 3.56
C ASP A 32 -2.08 12.81 2.55
N ALA A 33 -0.78 12.86 2.89
CA ALA A 33 0.28 13.29 2.00
C ALA A 33 0.36 12.41 0.74
N LEU A 34 0.27 11.09 0.91
CA LEU A 34 0.29 10.14 -0.20
C LEU A 34 -0.96 10.28 -1.08
N SER A 35 -2.14 10.46 -0.47
CA SER A 35 -3.40 10.66 -1.21
C SER A 35 -3.39 11.94 -2.04
N ALA A 36 -2.87 13.03 -1.47
CA ALA A 36 -2.69 14.29 -2.17
C ALA A 36 -1.69 14.16 -3.34
N ALA A 37 -0.53 13.55 -3.11
CA ALA A 37 0.47 13.31 -4.15
C ALA A 37 -0.10 12.52 -5.33
N ILE A 38 -0.95 11.54 -5.06
CA ILE A 38 -1.58 10.70 -6.09
C ILE A 38 -2.61 11.49 -6.87
N ALA A 39 -3.48 12.23 -6.20
CA ALA A 39 -4.43 13.10 -6.86
C ALA A 39 -3.72 14.15 -7.75
N GLU A 40 -2.60 14.71 -7.31
CA GLU A 40 -1.84 15.71 -8.07
C GLU A 40 -1.12 15.15 -9.29
N VAL A 41 -0.55 13.94 -9.20
CA VAL A 41 0.24 13.35 -10.29
C VAL A 41 -0.63 12.63 -11.31
N SER A 42 -1.67 11.91 -10.87
CA SER A 42 -2.48 11.08 -11.77
C SER A 42 -3.93 11.56 -11.94
N GLY A 43 -4.39 12.50 -11.12
CA GLY A 43 -5.80 12.91 -11.09
C GLY A 43 -6.75 11.87 -10.49
N ALA A 44 -6.22 10.75 -9.98
CA ALA A 44 -7.01 9.67 -9.41
C ALA A 44 -7.26 9.87 -7.91
N LYS A 45 -8.41 9.38 -7.43
CA LYS A 45 -8.68 9.29 -5.99
C LYS A 45 -8.16 7.97 -5.45
N ALA A 46 -7.32 8.06 -4.44
CA ALA A 46 -6.84 6.97 -3.60
C ALA A 46 -7.98 6.18 -2.93
N GLU A 47 -7.87 4.85 -2.91
CA GLU A 47 -8.68 3.98 -2.04
C GLU A 47 -7.78 3.31 -1.00
N LEU A 48 -8.12 3.46 0.28
CA LEU A 48 -7.46 2.76 1.37
C LEU A 48 -8.01 1.34 1.48
N SER A 49 -7.13 0.35 1.35
CA SER A 49 -7.47 -1.05 1.35
C SER A 49 -6.60 -1.87 2.28
N THR A 50 -7.12 -3.00 2.74
CA THR A 50 -6.42 -3.98 3.57
C THR A 50 -6.31 -5.33 2.86
N THR A 51 -6.80 -5.39 1.62
CA THR A 51 -6.93 -6.62 0.83
C THR A 51 -5.61 -6.98 0.13
N GLY A 52 -5.47 -8.27 -0.20
CA GLY A 52 -4.28 -8.81 -0.86
C GLY A 52 -3.41 -9.66 0.08
N GLY A 53 -2.11 -9.73 -0.23
CA GLY A 53 -1.13 -10.51 0.52
C GLY A 53 -0.49 -9.74 1.69
N THR A 54 0.56 -10.32 2.28
CA THR A 54 1.32 -9.71 3.39
C THR A 54 2.59 -9.03 2.89
N SER A 55 3.06 -8.01 3.61
CA SER A 55 4.39 -7.43 3.44
C SER A 55 5.19 -7.47 4.74
N ASP A 56 6.45 -7.04 4.68
CA ASP A 56 7.28 -6.83 5.88
C ASP A 56 6.83 -5.65 6.75
N GLY A 57 5.80 -4.92 6.34
CA GLY A 57 5.09 -3.96 7.17
C GLY A 57 4.63 -4.53 8.50
N ARG A 58 4.33 -5.84 8.57
CA ARG A 58 3.96 -6.55 9.81
C ARG A 58 5.06 -6.53 10.89
N PHE A 59 6.32 -6.38 10.48
CA PHE A 59 7.45 -6.21 11.39
C PHE A 59 7.71 -4.73 11.67
N ILE A 60 7.73 -3.91 10.61
CA ILE A 60 8.08 -2.48 10.70
C ILE A 60 7.02 -1.69 11.48
N LYS A 61 5.73 -2.06 11.42
CA LYS A 61 4.65 -1.36 12.13
C LYS A 61 4.86 -1.31 13.65
N ARG A 62 5.64 -2.23 14.22
CA ARG A 62 5.99 -2.26 15.64
C ARG A 62 6.85 -1.07 16.07
N ILE A 63 7.61 -0.49 15.14
CA ILE A 63 8.51 0.64 15.39
C ILE A 63 8.05 1.91 14.66
N ALA A 64 7.29 1.78 13.58
CA ALA A 64 6.77 2.92 12.82
C ALA A 64 5.41 3.39 13.35
N ARG A 65 5.30 4.70 13.62
CA ARG A 65 4.02 5.32 14.03
C ARG A 65 2.95 5.13 12.95
N GLU A 66 3.30 5.47 11.72
CA GLU A 66 2.45 5.32 10.53
C GLU A 66 3.17 4.43 9.51
N LEU A 67 2.42 3.54 8.86
CA LEU A 67 2.92 2.67 7.79
C LEU A 67 1.86 2.52 6.71
N VAL A 68 2.25 2.75 5.46
CA VAL A 68 1.42 2.56 4.27
C VAL A 68 2.24 1.83 3.21
N GLU A 69 1.57 1.06 2.35
CA GLU A 69 2.21 0.52 1.14
C GLU A 69 1.60 1.17 -0.11
N PHE A 70 2.48 1.46 -1.05
CA PHE A 70 2.17 2.07 -2.33
C PHE A 70 3.15 1.53 -3.37
N GLY A 71 2.66 1.20 -4.56
CA GLY A 71 3.47 0.59 -5.61
C GLY A 71 2.70 0.45 -6.93
N PRO A 72 3.34 -0.14 -7.96
CA PRO A 72 2.73 -0.35 -9.26
C PRO A 72 1.61 -1.40 -9.23
N ILE A 73 0.94 -1.57 -10.37
CA ILE A 73 -0.09 -2.60 -10.56
C ILE A 73 0.51 -3.99 -10.29
N ASN A 74 -0.15 -4.77 -9.45
CA ASN A 74 0.32 -6.08 -9.01
C ASN A 74 -0.28 -7.27 -9.80
N ALA A 75 -0.89 -7.02 -10.96
CA ALA A 75 -1.66 -8.04 -11.70
C ALA A 75 -0.82 -9.24 -12.17
N THR A 76 0.49 -9.04 -12.37
CA THR A 76 1.43 -10.02 -12.93
C THR A 76 2.44 -10.55 -11.91
N ILE A 77 2.42 -10.09 -10.65
CA ILE A 77 3.37 -10.57 -9.62
C ILE A 77 3.23 -12.08 -9.43
N HIS A 78 4.36 -12.78 -9.27
CA HIS A 78 4.41 -14.24 -9.12
C HIS A 78 3.83 -15.04 -10.30
N LYS A 79 3.76 -14.46 -11.50
CA LYS A 79 3.37 -15.15 -12.75
C LYS A 79 4.53 -15.18 -13.74
N LEU A 80 4.44 -16.06 -14.74
CA LEU A 80 5.33 -15.99 -15.91
C LEU A 80 5.12 -14.66 -16.64
N ASN A 81 6.21 -14.10 -17.17
CA ASN A 81 6.23 -12.79 -17.85
C ASN A 81 5.75 -11.64 -16.95
N GLU A 82 6.19 -11.62 -15.69
CA GLU A 82 6.00 -10.48 -14.79
C GLU A 82 6.52 -9.19 -15.45
N CYS A 83 5.71 -8.14 -15.40
CA CYS A 83 5.99 -6.88 -16.08
C CYS A 83 5.32 -5.69 -15.39
N VAL A 84 5.81 -4.50 -15.72
CA VAL A 84 5.26 -3.21 -15.32
C VAL A 84 5.18 -2.30 -16.54
N GLU A 85 4.17 -1.45 -16.62
CA GLU A 85 4.07 -0.42 -17.65
C GLU A 85 5.18 0.62 -17.45
N VAL A 86 6.02 0.82 -18.47
CA VAL A 86 7.15 1.78 -18.39
C VAL A 86 6.65 3.20 -18.13
N ALA A 87 5.47 3.53 -18.66
CA ALA A 87 4.83 4.84 -18.46
C ALA A 87 4.43 5.11 -17.00
N ASP A 88 4.29 4.06 -16.16
CA ASP A 88 3.92 4.22 -14.75
C ASP A 88 5.13 4.51 -13.85
N VAL A 89 6.36 4.27 -14.33
CA VAL A 89 7.59 4.39 -13.52
C VAL A 89 7.87 5.85 -13.12
N GLU A 90 7.75 6.79 -14.05
CA GLU A 90 7.98 8.22 -13.75
C GLU A 90 6.91 8.81 -12.80
N PRO A 91 5.59 8.59 -13.02
CA PRO A 91 4.56 8.95 -12.06
C PRO A 91 4.79 8.35 -10.67
N LEU A 92 5.17 7.07 -10.58
CA LEU A 92 5.45 6.40 -9.32
C LEU A 92 6.55 7.12 -8.53
N ALA A 93 7.66 7.47 -9.19
CA ALA A 93 8.74 8.22 -8.57
C ALA A 93 8.31 9.64 -8.14
N ALA A 94 7.51 10.32 -8.96
CA ALA A 94 6.97 11.64 -8.63
C ALA A 94 6.06 11.60 -7.40
N ILE A 95 5.24 10.56 -7.27
CA ILE A 95 4.36 10.36 -6.11
C ILE A 95 5.17 10.13 -4.84
N TYR A 96 6.19 9.25 -4.86
CA TYR A 96 7.06 9.06 -3.70
C TYR A 96 7.72 10.38 -3.27
N ARG A 97 8.25 11.14 -4.23
CA ARG A 97 8.89 12.43 -3.97
C ARG A 97 7.92 13.41 -3.30
N ARG A 98 6.72 13.61 -3.88
CA ARG A 98 5.72 14.54 -3.33
C ARG A 98 5.23 14.09 -1.94
N THR A 99 5.09 12.78 -1.74
CA THR A 99 4.73 12.23 -0.42
C THR A 99 5.77 12.61 0.62
N LEU A 100 7.07 12.44 0.30
CA LEU A 100 8.17 12.84 1.18
C LEU A 100 8.15 14.34 1.44
N GLU A 101 7.99 15.18 0.42
CA GLU A 101 7.89 16.65 0.57
C GLU A 101 6.70 17.07 1.45
N GLY A 102 5.57 16.35 1.36
CA GLY A 102 4.36 16.61 2.13
C GLY A 102 4.42 16.15 3.59
N CYS A 103 5.17 15.08 3.89
CA CYS A 103 5.29 14.54 5.25
C CYS A 103 6.59 14.94 5.97
N TRP A 104 7.52 15.61 5.27
CA TRP A 104 8.78 16.06 5.86
C TRP A 104 8.53 17.16 6.91
N PRO A 105 9.07 17.02 8.14
CA PRO A 105 9.00 18.07 9.15
C PRO A 105 9.65 19.36 8.63
N ARG A 106 8.91 20.47 8.65
CA ARG A 106 9.46 21.78 8.29
C ARG A 106 10.41 22.28 9.38
N HIS A 107 11.64 21.79 9.39
CA HIS A 107 12.73 22.48 10.09
C HIS A 107 13.14 23.70 9.25
N GLU A 108 13.13 24.89 9.85
CA GLU A 108 13.33 26.18 9.19
C GLU A 108 14.69 26.34 8.45
N GLY A 109 15.64 25.41 8.63
CA GLY A 109 17.00 25.53 8.07
C GLY A 109 17.32 24.75 6.78
N LEU A 110 16.45 23.86 6.29
CA LEU A 110 16.82 22.90 5.21
C LEU A 110 16.11 23.10 3.85
N ARG A 111 15.41 24.22 3.66
CA ARG A 111 14.68 24.49 2.40
C ARG A 111 15.56 24.57 1.15
N SER A 112 16.80 25.00 1.28
CA SER A 112 17.63 25.36 0.11
C SER A 112 18.31 24.19 -0.60
N ALA A 113 18.39 22.99 0.02
CA ALA A 113 19.21 21.89 -0.50
C ALA A 113 18.41 20.81 -1.27
N MET A 114 17.11 20.63 -0.99
CA MET A 114 16.28 19.59 -1.64
C MET A 114 15.25 20.14 -2.63
N LEU A 115 14.91 21.43 -2.60
CA LEU A 115 13.99 22.06 -3.55
C LEU A 115 14.74 22.65 -4.76
N LYS A 116 15.35 21.80 -5.59
CA LYS A 116 15.28 22.09 -7.03
C LYS A 116 14.00 21.45 -7.53
N PRO A 117 12.99 22.22 -7.98
CA PRO A 117 11.81 21.62 -8.58
C PRO A 117 12.29 20.70 -9.70
N ALA A 118 11.90 19.43 -9.65
CA ALA A 118 11.99 18.63 -10.87
C ALA A 118 11.18 19.35 -11.94
N PRO A 119 11.64 19.40 -13.20
CA PRO A 119 10.82 19.93 -14.27
C PRO A 119 9.45 19.24 -14.22
N ALA A 120 8.38 20.01 -14.34
CA ALA A 120 7.05 19.44 -14.41
C ALA A 120 7.04 18.37 -15.51
N PRO A 121 6.65 17.12 -15.22
CA PRO A 121 6.56 16.11 -16.26
C PRO A 121 5.63 16.65 -17.36
N VAL A 122 6.15 16.71 -18.58
CA VAL A 122 5.36 17.04 -19.76
C VAL A 122 4.56 15.78 -20.08
N PHE A 123 3.41 15.63 -19.44
CA PHE A 123 2.48 14.56 -19.76
C PHE A 123 1.96 14.80 -21.17
N SER A 124 2.43 14.01 -22.14
CA SER A 124 2.04 14.22 -23.53
C SER A 124 0.56 13.95 -23.78
N HIS A 125 -0.17 13.24 -22.89
CA HIS A 125 -1.63 13.10 -22.92
C HIS A 125 -2.19 12.77 -21.52
N PRO A 126 -3.19 13.49 -20.99
CA PRO A 126 -3.95 13.03 -19.83
C PRO A 126 -4.89 11.89 -20.28
N ARG A 127 -4.40 10.64 -20.27
CA ARG A 127 -5.32 9.50 -20.35
C ARG A 127 -5.81 9.17 -18.95
N ARG A 128 -7.08 9.47 -18.69
CA ARG A 128 -7.85 8.76 -17.65
C ARG A 128 -7.67 7.28 -17.94
N VAL A 129 -6.98 6.55 -17.07
CA VAL A 129 -6.99 5.10 -17.10
C VAL A 129 -8.30 4.68 -16.42
N PRO A 130 -9.32 4.19 -17.14
CA PRO A 130 -10.53 3.70 -16.51
C PRO A 130 -10.15 2.39 -15.81
N GLY A 131 -10.18 2.38 -14.47
CA GLY A 131 -9.98 1.14 -13.69
C GLY A 131 -8.59 0.93 -13.07
N ALA A 132 -7.66 1.89 -13.14
CA ALA A 132 -6.44 1.83 -12.33
C ALA A 132 -6.73 2.29 -10.90
N THR A 133 -7.33 1.41 -10.09
CA THR A 133 -7.29 1.58 -8.64
C THR A 133 -5.85 1.37 -8.22
N MET A 134 -5.11 2.46 -8.03
CA MET A 134 -3.84 2.42 -7.32
C MET A 134 -4.19 2.10 -5.87
N VAL A 135 -4.10 0.82 -5.51
CA VAL A 135 -4.55 0.31 -4.20
C VAL A 135 -3.56 0.78 -3.14
N PHE A 136 -3.99 1.67 -2.27
CA PHE A 136 -3.23 2.00 -1.07
C PHE A 136 -3.45 0.86 -0.09
N ARG A 137 -2.37 0.30 0.46
CA ARG A 137 -2.52 -0.64 1.56
C ARG A 137 -2.31 0.06 2.89
N VAL A 138 -3.40 0.08 3.63
CA VAL A 138 -3.44 0.31 5.06
C VAL A 138 -3.96 -0.99 5.62
N SER A 139 -3.07 -1.90 6.01
CA SER A 139 -3.35 -3.14 6.74
C SER A 139 -4.46 -2.95 7.82
N THR A 140 -5.37 -3.91 8.06
CA THR A 140 -6.31 -3.96 9.22
C THR A 140 -6.53 -5.42 9.68
N PRO A 141 -7.15 -5.70 10.85
CA PRO A 141 -7.22 -7.05 11.39
C PRO A 141 -8.34 -7.90 10.76
N ASN A 142 -8.10 -9.20 10.86
CA ASN A 142 -8.92 -10.31 10.41
C ASN A 142 -10.41 -10.15 10.81
N VAL A 143 -11.31 -10.03 9.82
CA VAL A 143 -12.74 -10.27 10.01
C VAL A 143 -13.04 -11.68 9.54
N ALA A 144 -12.85 -12.62 10.44
CA ALA A 144 -13.70 -13.80 10.48
C ALA A 144 -15.00 -13.37 11.18
N ASP A 145 -16.00 -12.91 10.42
CA ASP A 145 -17.43 -13.14 10.71
C ASP A 145 -18.31 -12.60 9.57
N ARG A 146 -19.44 -13.28 9.34
CA ARG A 146 -20.53 -13.03 8.36
C ARG A 146 -20.47 -13.77 7.02
N THR A 147 -20.72 -15.08 7.08
CA THR A 147 -21.82 -15.72 6.33
C THR A 147 -22.31 -16.96 7.11
N ASN A 148 -23.23 -16.76 8.05
CA ASN A 148 -24.26 -17.74 8.43
C ASN A 148 -25.41 -17.04 9.17
N ARG A 149 -26.34 -16.45 8.42
CA ARG A 149 -27.77 -16.35 8.73
C ARG A 149 -28.54 -16.24 7.43
#